data_AF-A0A9X2LMS0-F1
#
_entry.id   AF-A0A9X2LMS0-F1
#
_cell.length_a   1.000
_cell.length_b   1.000
_cell.length_c   1.000
_cell.angle_alpha   90.00
_cell.angle_beta   90.00
_cell.angle_gamma   90.00
#
_symmetry.space_group_name_H-M   'P 1'
#
loop_
_entity.id
_entity.type
_entity.pdbx_description
1 polymer ?
#
loop_
_entity_poly.entity_id
_entity_poly.type
_entity_poly.pdbx_seq_one_letter_code
_entity_poly.pdbx_strand_id
1 'polypeptide(L)'
;MRQNATGPRPAAVTAFVAAVVALAGLGVVVANHGLATDSPVADGDASGHFAQPKEKGDETAEAMRSAVRTEKNTAPLKPAGSGRTDPLPASEPLRATEAPASPAVGPLFYTGQGEPGHGCSASVVHSPAGDLIVTAAHCVYLDGFRTDIAFVPGYRDGVAPYGVWVPTSVDIAPEWAADRDPDHDVAFLRVRRPDGDGKPIEQVTGAERIRFRPPADRPARVIGYPLGEERPVSCQNRTRTHSPTQLRFDCADMPNGTSGGPFLTDVDPATGLGTINGVVGGHEEGGDEETSYSSYFGDGIESLYRRATGKG
;
A
#
# COMPACT_ATOMS: atom_id res chain seq x y z
N MET A 1 17.84 -25.89 59.14
CA MET A 1 17.75 -25.42 60.55
C MET A 1 18.60 -24.17 60.69
N ARG A 2 18.11 -23.24 61.51
CA ARG A 2 18.45 -21.81 61.60
C ARG A 2 19.94 -21.51 61.76
N GLN A 3 20.37 -20.37 61.20
CA GLN A 3 21.20 -19.38 61.89
C GLN A 3 21.07 -18.02 61.20
N ASN A 4 20.39 -17.08 61.86
CA ASN A 4 20.47 -15.66 61.59
C ASN A 4 21.55 -15.08 62.52
N ALA A 5 22.41 -14.21 61.99
CA ALA A 5 23.27 -13.34 62.78
C ALA A 5 23.05 -11.88 62.35
N THR A 6 22.64 -11.11 63.34
CA THR A 6 22.37 -9.67 63.36
C THR A 6 23.65 -8.83 63.40
N GLY A 7 23.61 -7.62 62.82
CA GLY A 7 24.62 -6.56 63.00
C GLY A 7 24.10 -5.19 62.57
N PRO A 8 24.65 -4.06 63.06
CA PRO A 8 23.88 -3.03 63.78
C PRO A 8 23.70 -1.67 63.04
N ARG A 9 22.78 -0.85 63.57
CA ARG A 9 22.54 0.61 63.30
C ARG A 9 23.23 1.46 64.41
N PRO A 10 23.16 2.82 64.43
CA PRO A 10 23.25 3.88 63.42
C PRO A 10 24.27 5.01 63.83
N ALA A 11 24.50 6.03 63.00
CA ALA A 11 24.96 7.35 63.47
C ALA A 11 24.46 8.46 62.53
N ALA A 12 24.05 9.57 63.13
CA ALA A 12 23.29 10.66 62.54
C ALA A 12 24.14 11.94 62.39
N VAL A 13 23.47 12.99 61.86
CA VAL A 13 23.76 14.44 61.93
C VAL A 13 24.53 15.01 60.73
N THR A 14 24.26 16.18 60.12
CA THR A 14 23.13 17.13 59.92
C THR A 14 23.74 18.24 59.04
N ALA A 15 23.04 18.77 58.03
CA ALA A 15 23.08 20.17 57.52
C ALA A 15 22.50 20.25 56.09
N PHE A 16 21.34 20.84 55.85
CA PHE A 16 21.01 22.28 55.70
C PHE A 16 20.84 22.68 54.20
N VAL A 17 19.59 23.03 53.87
CA VAL A 17 19.15 24.09 52.91
C VAL A 17 18.82 23.75 51.44
N ALA A 18 17.64 24.26 51.07
CA ALA A 18 17.16 24.76 49.77
C ALA A 18 16.55 23.78 48.75
N ALA A 19 15.21 23.77 48.76
CA ALA A 19 14.35 24.34 47.72
C ALA A 19 14.58 23.95 46.24
N VAL A 20 13.53 23.32 45.70
CA VAL A 20 12.94 23.43 44.35
C VAL A 20 13.81 22.95 43.18
N VAL A 21 13.34 21.91 42.47
CA VAL A 21 12.84 22.01 41.08
C VAL A 21 11.98 20.78 40.79
N ALA A 22 10.71 21.02 40.42
CA ALA A 22 9.88 20.04 39.76
C ALA A 22 10.52 19.69 38.40
N LEU A 23 11.10 18.50 38.29
CA LEU A 23 11.42 17.92 37.00
C LEU A 23 10.30 16.96 36.65
N ALA A 24 9.42 17.45 35.78
CA ALA A 24 8.61 16.64 34.90
C ALA A 24 9.51 15.56 34.32
N GLY A 25 9.37 14.33 34.81
CA GLY A 25 9.96 13.18 34.16
C GLY A 25 9.30 13.08 32.80
N LEU A 26 10.04 13.45 31.76
CA LEU A 26 9.73 13.13 30.38
C LEU A 26 9.39 11.64 30.34
N GLY A 27 8.09 11.33 30.26
CA GLY A 27 7.67 10.08 29.70
C GLY A 27 8.18 10.08 28.27
N VAL A 28 9.19 9.26 28.01
CA VAL A 28 9.51 8.84 26.65
C VAL A 28 8.23 8.17 26.15
N VAL A 29 7.41 8.91 25.42
CA VAL A 29 6.39 8.33 24.57
C VAL A 29 7.19 7.61 23.50
N VAL A 30 7.45 6.33 23.73
CA VAL A 30 7.76 5.42 22.63
C VAL A 30 6.50 5.49 21.76
N ALA A 31 6.58 6.20 20.65
CA ALA A 31 5.53 6.20 19.64
C ALA A 31 5.37 4.74 19.22
N ASN A 32 4.34 4.11 19.76
CA ASN A 32 3.92 2.80 19.35
C ASN A 32 3.36 3.02 17.94
N HIS A 33 4.19 2.86 16.91
CA HIS A 33 3.75 2.83 15.50
C HIS A 33 2.99 1.51 15.23
N GLY A 34 2.05 1.19 16.11
CA GLY A 34 1.21 0.00 16.07
C GLY A 34 -0.05 0.29 15.26
N LEU A 35 -0.24 -0.49 14.20
CA LEU A 35 -1.48 -0.82 13.49
C LEU A 35 -2.74 -0.01 13.89
N ALA A 36 -2.99 1.05 13.13
CA ALA A 36 -4.27 1.71 12.80
C ALA A 36 -5.55 1.31 13.58
N THR A 37 -5.69 1.64 14.88
CA THR A 37 -7.00 1.59 15.57
C THR A 37 -7.83 2.87 15.46
N ASP A 38 -7.23 4.00 15.08
CA ASP A 38 -7.88 5.32 15.10
C ASP A 38 -8.20 5.88 13.70
N SER A 39 -8.00 5.08 12.64
CA SER A 39 -8.20 5.55 11.25
C SER A 39 -9.66 5.94 11.00
N PRO A 40 -9.92 7.10 10.36
CA PRO A 40 -11.29 7.53 10.09
C PRO A 40 -11.92 6.62 9.02
N VAL A 41 -12.89 5.82 9.44
CA VAL A 41 -13.66 4.93 8.57
C VAL A 41 -15.09 5.41 8.36
N ALA A 42 -15.70 4.99 7.25
CA ALA A 42 -17.09 5.21 6.94
C ALA A 42 -17.74 3.94 6.38
N ASP A 43 -19.06 3.82 6.56
CA ASP A 43 -19.84 2.74 5.96
C ASP A 43 -19.95 2.93 4.45
N GLY A 44 -19.87 1.82 3.71
CA GLY A 44 -20.27 1.76 2.31
C GLY A 44 -21.69 1.19 2.16
N ASP A 45 -22.09 0.93 0.92
CA ASP A 45 -23.32 0.19 0.65
C ASP A 45 -23.11 -1.33 0.72
N ALA A 46 -24.23 -2.07 0.67
CA ALA A 46 -24.23 -3.53 0.78
C ALA A 46 -23.51 -4.24 -0.38
N SER A 47 -23.16 -3.54 -1.47
CA SER A 47 -22.39 -4.09 -2.58
C SER A 47 -20.87 -3.98 -2.38
N GLY A 48 -20.43 -3.42 -1.26
CA GLY A 48 -19.02 -3.14 -1.00
C GLY A 48 -18.53 -1.91 -1.76
N HIS A 49 -19.42 -0.96 -2.05
CA HIS A 49 -19.07 0.30 -2.70
C HIS A 49 -19.11 1.47 -1.70
N PHE A 50 -18.14 2.36 -1.79
CA PHE A 50 -18.08 3.60 -1.03
C PHE A 50 -17.78 4.78 -1.94
N ALA A 51 -18.62 5.81 -1.88
CA ALA A 51 -18.39 7.08 -2.56
C ALA A 51 -17.67 8.06 -1.62
N GLN A 52 -16.43 8.40 -1.94
CA GLN A 52 -15.61 9.29 -1.12
C GLN A 52 -16.14 10.73 -1.21
N PRO A 53 -16.51 11.37 -0.09
CA PRO A 53 -16.87 12.78 -0.08
C PRO A 53 -15.72 13.65 -0.62
N LYS A 54 -16.05 14.60 -1.50
CA LYS A 54 -15.05 15.43 -2.17
C LYS A 54 -14.20 16.19 -1.16
N GLU A 55 -14.84 16.77 -0.15
CA GLU A 55 -14.22 17.56 0.91
C GLU A 55 -13.17 16.74 1.66
N LYS A 56 -13.50 15.49 2.01
CA LYS A 56 -12.56 14.56 2.69
C LYS A 56 -11.35 14.21 1.81
N GLY A 57 -11.58 13.99 0.52
CA GLY A 57 -10.49 13.79 -0.43
C GLY A 57 -9.60 15.04 -0.58
N ASP A 58 -10.18 16.24 -0.56
CA ASP A 58 -9.42 17.49 -0.66
C ASP A 58 -8.56 17.73 0.60
N GLU A 59 -9.12 17.48 1.80
CA GLU A 59 -8.40 17.52 3.08
C GLU A 59 -7.21 16.54 3.07
N THR A 60 -7.45 15.31 2.64
CA THR A 60 -6.41 14.26 2.51
C THR A 60 -5.30 14.67 1.56
N ALA A 61 -5.66 15.24 0.41
CA ALA A 61 -4.67 15.70 -0.55
C ALA A 61 -3.86 16.90 -0.02
N GLU A 62 -4.48 17.81 0.73
CA GLU A 62 -3.79 18.93 1.37
C GLU A 62 -2.76 18.44 2.39
N ALA A 63 -3.16 17.53 3.28
CA ALA A 63 -2.26 16.93 4.27
C ALA A 63 -1.08 16.19 3.61
N MET A 64 -1.34 15.43 2.54
CA MET A 64 -0.25 14.75 1.83
C MET A 64 0.69 15.73 1.14
N ARG A 65 0.16 16.80 0.54
CA ARG A 65 0.97 17.82 -0.15
C ARG A 65 1.87 18.63 0.80
N SER A 66 1.52 18.76 2.08
CA SER A 66 2.45 19.35 3.06
C SER A 66 3.61 18.43 3.42
N ALA A 67 3.45 17.12 3.23
CA ALA A 67 4.48 16.12 3.54
C ALA A 67 5.41 15.79 2.35
N VAL A 68 4.95 15.94 1.10
CA VAL A 68 5.75 15.60 -0.10
C VAL A 68 6.22 16.80 -0.89
N ARG A 69 7.34 16.63 -1.59
CA ARG A 69 7.77 17.57 -2.63
C ARG A 69 7.17 17.15 -3.97
N THR A 70 6.64 18.10 -4.73
CA THR A 70 6.21 17.85 -6.12
C THR A 70 7.28 18.33 -7.08
N GLU A 71 7.66 17.50 -8.06
CA GLU A 71 8.53 17.93 -9.14
C GLU A 71 7.76 18.83 -10.12
N LYS A 72 8.36 19.99 -10.42
CA LYS A 72 7.84 20.85 -11.48
C LYS A 72 8.28 20.26 -12.82
N ASN A 73 7.31 19.96 -13.69
CA ASN A 73 7.49 19.48 -15.07
C ASN A 73 7.91 18.01 -15.25
N THR A 74 7.51 17.10 -14.36
CA THR A 74 7.58 15.67 -14.67
C THR A 74 6.82 15.39 -15.96
N ALA A 75 7.53 14.91 -16.98
CA ALA A 75 6.91 14.58 -18.24
C ALA A 75 5.96 13.39 -18.04
N PRO A 76 4.75 13.41 -18.63
CA PRO A 76 3.92 12.22 -18.71
C PRO A 76 4.71 11.05 -19.27
N LEU A 77 4.46 9.85 -18.75
CA LEU A 77 5.06 8.64 -19.30
C LEU A 77 4.69 8.52 -20.79
N LYS A 78 5.70 8.32 -21.64
CA LYS A 78 5.47 8.11 -23.06
C LYS A 78 5.00 6.67 -23.29
N PRO A 79 3.95 6.44 -24.10
CA PRO A 79 3.55 5.08 -24.47
C PRO A 79 4.70 4.31 -25.11
N ALA A 80 4.85 3.04 -24.75
CA ALA A 80 5.81 2.17 -25.41
C ALA A 80 5.40 1.93 -26.87
N GLY A 81 6.28 2.25 -27.82
CA GLY A 81 6.01 2.09 -29.25
C GLY A 81 6.24 0.69 -29.82
N SER A 82 6.79 -0.25 -29.02
CA SER A 82 7.30 -1.52 -29.55
C SER A 82 6.57 -2.79 -29.09
N GLY A 83 5.73 -2.71 -28.05
CA GLY A 83 5.08 -3.88 -27.46
C GLY A 83 6.06 -4.95 -26.95
N ARG A 84 7.32 -4.56 -26.73
CA ARG A 84 8.40 -5.45 -26.33
C ARG A 84 8.24 -5.81 -24.86
N THR A 85 8.37 -7.09 -24.55
CA THR A 85 8.49 -7.57 -23.17
C THR A 85 9.80 -8.32 -23.04
N ASP A 86 10.54 -8.06 -21.97
CA ASP A 86 11.80 -8.74 -21.71
C ASP A 86 11.57 -9.94 -20.76
N PRO A 87 12.39 -11.00 -20.84
CA PRO A 87 12.37 -12.05 -19.84
C PRO A 87 12.59 -11.47 -18.43
N LEU A 88 11.84 -12.00 -17.46
CA LEU A 88 12.01 -11.70 -16.04
C LEU A 88 12.74 -12.88 -15.38
N PRO A 89 14.09 -12.90 -15.33
CA PRO A 89 14.82 -13.92 -14.60
C PRO A 89 14.51 -13.83 -13.10
N ALA A 90 14.67 -14.94 -12.38
CA ALA A 90 14.53 -14.91 -10.93
C ALA A 90 15.62 -14.01 -10.30
N SER A 91 15.29 -13.33 -9.20
CA SER A 91 16.26 -12.59 -8.39
C SER A 91 17.33 -13.53 -7.83
N GLU A 92 18.57 -13.05 -7.79
CA GLU A 92 19.70 -13.75 -7.17
C GLU A 92 20.43 -12.82 -6.20
N PRO A 93 20.41 -13.08 -4.87
CA PRO A 93 19.59 -14.09 -4.18
C PRO A 93 18.08 -13.85 -4.32
N LEU A 94 17.28 -14.87 -4.04
CA LEU A 94 15.82 -14.83 -4.15
C LEU A 94 15.18 -14.07 -2.97
N ARG A 95 15.45 -12.76 -2.90
CA ARG A 95 14.92 -11.82 -1.91
C ARG A 95 14.64 -10.47 -2.56
N ALA A 96 13.73 -9.71 -1.97
CA ALA A 96 13.47 -8.35 -2.43
C ALA A 96 14.66 -7.44 -2.12
N THR A 97 14.86 -6.48 -3.00
CA THR A 97 15.92 -5.46 -2.89
C THR A 97 15.37 -4.11 -3.34
N GLU A 98 16.02 -3.02 -2.94
CA GLU A 98 15.65 -1.68 -3.40
C GLU A 98 15.56 -1.65 -4.94
N ALA A 99 14.48 -1.05 -5.45
CA ALA A 99 14.21 -0.95 -6.87
C ALA A 99 14.05 0.50 -7.33
N PRO A 100 14.17 0.79 -8.63
CA PRO A 100 13.69 2.04 -9.21
C PRO A 100 12.19 2.21 -8.99
N ALA A 101 11.73 3.46 -8.83
CA ALA A 101 10.30 3.76 -8.78
C ALA A 101 9.64 3.47 -10.14
N SER A 102 8.50 2.78 -10.11
CA SER A 102 7.65 2.60 -11.29
C SER A 102 6.69 3.78 -11.41
N PRO A 103 6.47 4.35 -12.61
CA PRO A 103 5.49 5.41 -12.82
C PRO A 103 4.08 5.05 -12.38
N ALA A 104 3.66 3.79 -12.56
CA ALA A 104 2.31 3.35 -12.23
C ALA A 104 2.16 2.81 -10.79
N VAL A 105 3.26 2.58 -10.06
CA VAL A 105 3.22 2.00 -8.70
C VAL A 105 3.59 3.04 -7.67
N GLY A 106 2.86 3.08 -6.57
CA GLY A 106 3.09 4.03 -5.49
C GLY A 106 2.60 3.53 -4.14
N PRO A 107 3.06 4.14 -3.04
CA PRO A 107 2.49 3.95 -1.72
C PRO A 107 1.07 4.53 -1.64
N LEU A 108 0.26 3.89 -0.80
CA LEU A 108 -0.94 4.44 -0.17
C LEU A 108 -0.55 5.01 1.20
N PHE A 109 -0.84 6.29 1.39
CA PHE A 109 -0.69 6.99 2.66
C PHE A 109 -2.05 7.14 3.35
N TYR A 110 -2.05 7.09 4.67
CA TYR A 110 -3.19 7.39 5.54
C TYR A 110 -2.90 8.69 6.30
N THR A 111 -3.77 9.69 6.18
CA THR A 111 -3.52 11.06 6.67
C THR A 111 -4.30 11.42 7.94
N GLY A 112 -5.15 10.53 8.46
CA GLY A 112 -6.07 10.83 9.56
C GLY A 112 -5.42 10.95 10.94
N GLN A 113 -4.13 10.61 11.09
CA GLN A 113 -3.42 10.54 12.38
C GLN A 113 -2.37 11.64 12.58
N GLY A 114 -2.49 12.77 11.87
CA GLY A 114 -1.50 13.83 11.88
C GLY A 114 -0.59 13.74 10.64
N GLU A 115 0.68 13.38 10.82
CA GLU A 115 1.59 13.22 9.69
C GLU A 115 1.20 12.02 8.82
N PRO A 116 1.16 12.15 7.48
CA PRO A 116 0.84 11.04 6.59
C PRO A 116 1.75 9.83 6.81
N GLY A 117 1.15 8.69 7.14
CA GLY A 117 1.86 7.41 7.29
C GLY A 117 1.65 6.53 6.08
N HIS A 118 2.72 6.02 5.48
CA HIS A 118 2.61 4.99 4.45
C HIS A 118 2.14 3.68 5.08
N GLY A 119 1.11 3.08 4.49
CA GLY A 119 0.49 1.86 5.01
C GLY A 119 0.43 0.69 4.03
N CYS A 120 0.31 0.97 2.73
CA CYS A 120 0.16 -0.04 1.68
C CYS A 120 0.75 0.45 0.37
N SER A 121 0.68 -0.37 -0.68
CA SER A 121 1.05 -0.05 -2.05
C SER A 121 -0.16 -0.19 -2.97
N ALA A 122 -0.11 0.44 -4.13
CA ALA A 122 -1.12 0.31 -5.18
C ALA A 122 -0.50 0.49 -6.56
N SER A 123 -1.24 0.08 -7.59
CA SER A 123 -0.84 0.26 -8.98
C SER A 123 -1.97 0.87 -9.80
N VAL A 124 -1.63 1.77 -10.71
CA VAL A 124 -2.53 2.24 -11.76
C VAL A 124 -2.82 1.10 -12.73
N VAL A 125 -4.08 0.86 -13.02
CA VAL A 125 -4.54 -0.15 -13.97
C VAL A 125 -5.39 0.50 -15.05
N HIS A 126 -5.31 -0.04 -16.26
CA HIS A 126 -6.04 0.51 -17.39
C HIS A 126 -7.55 0.49 -17.10
N SER A 127 -8.23 1.60 -17.39
CA SER A 127 -9.69 1.69 -17.34
C SER A 127 -10.21 2.58 -18.46
N PRO A 128 -11.49 2.46 -18.86
CA PRO A 128 -12.07 3.34 -19.89
C PRO A 128 -11.97 4.85 -19.57
N ALA A 129 -11.98 5.21 -18.29
CA ALA A 129 -11.84 6.59 -17.82
C ALA A 129 -10.38 6.98 -17.49
N GLY A 130 -9.46 6.01 -17.45
CA GLY A 130 -8.05 6.19 -17.14
C GLY A 130 -7.76 6.58 -15.69
N ASP A 131 -8.70 6.38 -14.78
CA ASP A 131 -8.72 6.90 -13.41
C ASP A 131 -8.66 5.80 -12.33
N LEU A 132 -8.26 4.57 -12.67
CA LEU A 132 -8.38 3.42 -11.78
C LEU A 132 -7.03 2.98 -11.20
N ILE A 133 -7.02 2.68 -9.91
CA ILE A 133 -5.94 1.96 -9.23
C ILE A 133 -6.46 0.66 -8.62
N VAL A 134 -5.57 -0.31 -8.44
CA VAL A 134 -5.82 -1.58 -7.76
C VAL A 134 -4.87 -1.71 -6.56
N THR A 135 -5.39 -2.30 -5.48
CA THR A 135 -4.65 -2.60 -4.23
C THR A 135 -5.32 -3.79 -3.53
N ALA A 136 -4.84 -4.17 -2.35
CA ALA A 136 -5.49 -5.18 -1.51
C ALA A 136 -6.69 -4.56 -0.75
N ALA A 137 -7.73 -5.34 -0.49
CA ALA A 137 -8.92 -4.83 0.19
C ALA A 137 -8.65 -4.47 1.66
N HIS A 138 -7.77 -5.21 2.35
CA HIS A 138 -7.35 -4.87 3.71
C HIS A 138 -6.64 -3.52 3.82
N CYS A 139 -6.08 -3.00 2.72
CA CYS A 139 -5.48 -1.67 2.69
C CYS A 139 -6.51 -0.55 2.82
N VAL A 140 -7.75 -0.79 2.35
CA VAL A 140 -8.74 0.28 2.20
C VAL A 140 -9.98 0.06 3.06
N TYR A 141 -10.15 -1.15 3.59
CA TYR A 141 -11.27 -1.53 4.42
C TYR A 141 -10.79 -2.28 5.67
N LEU A 142 -11.05 -1.70 6.84
CA LEU A 142 -10.87 -2.35 8.13
C LEU A 142 -12.21 -2.92 8.61
N ASP A 143 -12.89 -2.21 9.52
CA ASP A 143 -14.29 -2.45 9.91
C ASP A 143 -15.22 -1.43 9.23
N GLY A 144 -14.71 -0.81 8.17
CA GLY A 144 -15.31 0.26 7.37
C GLY A 144 -14.27 0.81 6.37
N PHE A 145 -14.72 1.60 5.40
CA PHE A 145 -13.87 2.18 4.37
C PHE A 145 -13.04 3.32 4.93
N ARG A 146 -11.71 3.26 4.77
CA ARG A 146 -10.82 4.38 5.10
C ARG A 146 -11.18 5.60 4.26
N THR A 147 -11.22 6.75 4.90
CA THR A 147 -11.62 8.03 4.27
C THR A 147 -10.48 9.00 4.05
N ASP A 148 -9.26 8.60 4.42
CA ASP A 148 -8.04 9.40 4.50
C ASP A 148 -6.90 8.85 3.61
N ILE A 149 -7.25 8.20 2.49
CA ILE A 149 -6.30 7.57 1.58
C ILE A 149 -5.75 8.58 0.57
N ALA A 150 -4.43 8.68 0.47
CA ALA A 150 -3.71 9.32 -0.63
C ALA A 150 -2.84 8.31 -1.39
N PHE A 151 -2.86 8.35 -2.72
CA PHE A 151 -1.98 7.57 -3.59
C PHE A 151 -0.95 8.47 -4.26
N VAL A 152 0.33 8.05 -4.22
CA VAL A 152 1.44 8.81 -4.78
C VAL A 152 2.23 7.95 -5.78
N PRO A 153 1.81 7.89 -7.06
CA PRO A 153 2.50 7.10 -8.08
C PRO A 153 3.92 7.62 -8.33
N GLY A 154 4.86 6.69 -8.54
CA GLY A 154 6.27 7.00 -8.79
C GLY A 154 7.01 7.59 -7.59
N TYR A 155 6.45 7.50 -6.38
CA TYR A 155 7.04 8.07 -5.18
C TYR A 155 8.48 7.61 -4.96
N ARG A 156 9.34 8.55 -4.56
CA ARG A 156 10.70 8.22 -4.15
C ARG A 156 11.30 9.35 -3.32
N ASP A 157 11.97 9.02 -2.22
CA ASP A 157 12.76 9.97 -1.43
C ASP A 157 11.97 11.26 -1.07
N GLY A 158 10.69 11.11 -0.70
CA GLY A 158 9.78 12.20 -0.32
C GLY A 158 9.21 13.00 -1.49
N VAL A 159 9.36 12.50 -2.72
CA VAL A 159 8.94 13.18 -3.95
C VAL A 159 7.72 12.50 -4.55
N ALA A 160 6.71 13.31 -4.90
CA ALA A 160 5.50 12.91 -5.63
C ALA A 160 5.59 13.37 -7.09
N PRO A 161 6.31 12.66 -7.98
CA PRO A 161 6.62 13.17 -9.32
C PRO A 161 5.37 13.31 -10.20
N TYR A 162 4.35 12.48 -9.99
CA TYR A 162 3.09 12.53 -10.74
C TYR A 162 1.93 13.12 -9.91
N GLY A 163 2.26 13.74 -8.77
CA GLY A 163 1.31 14.40 -7.86
C GLY A 163 0.62 13.44 -6.88
N VAL A 164 -0.25 14.01 -6.06
CA VAL A 164 -1.07 13.31 -5.07
C VAL A 164 -2.46 13.04 -5.65
N TRP A 165 -2.92 11.80 -5.54
CA TRP A 165 -4.21 11.34 -6.03
C TRP A 165 -5.05 10.84 -4.86
N VAL A 166 -6.34 11.14 -4.86
CA VAL A 166 -7.27 10.73 -3.79
C VAL A 166 -8.46 10.00 -4.37
N PRO A 167 -9.05 9.03 -3.64
CA PRO A 167 -10.20 8.29 -4.12
C PRO A 167 -11.41 9.20 -4.38
N THR A 168 -12.19 8.85 -5.39
CA THR A 168 -13.58 9.30 -5.56
C THR A 168 -14.56 8.20 -5.22
N SER A 169 -14.14 6.95 -5.39
CA SER A 169 -14.88 5.77 -4.93
C SER A 169 -13.92 4.62 -4.63
N VAL A 170 -14.38 3.71 -3.78
CA VAL A 170 -13.70 2.47 -3.41
C VAL A 170 -14.68 1.32 -3.63
N ASP A 171 -14.22 0.28 -4.32
CA ASP A 171 -14.98 -0.94 -4.58
C ASP A 171 -14.22 -2.16 -4.05
N ILE A 172 -14.84 -2.89 -3.12
CA ILE A 172 -14.39 -4.19 -2.60
C ILE A 172 -15.45 -5.26 -2.84
N ALA A 173 -15.09 -6.53 -2.73
CA ALA A 173 -16.05 -7.61 -2.72
C ALA A 173 -16.91 -7.58 -1.43
N PRO A 174 -18.24 -7.80 -1.50
CA PRO A 174 -19.08 -7.97 -0.31
C PRO A 174 -18.57 -9.06 0.65
N GLU A 175 -17.96 -10.12 0.11
CA GLU A 175 -17.36 -11.22 0.86
C GLU A 175 -16.19 -10.73 1.73
N TRP A 176 -15.40 -9.77 1.23
CA TRP A 176 -14.37 -9.11 2.05
C TRP A 176 -15.00 -8.26 3.15
N ALA A 177 -16.02 -7.47 2.82
CA ALA A 177 -16.67 -6.57 3.77
C ALA A 177 -17.34 -7.32 4.94
N ALA A 178 -17.89 -8.52 4.67
CA ALA A 178 -18.61 -9.34 5.63
C ALA A 178 -17.66 -10.14 6.55
N ASP A 179 -16.71 -10.87 5.96
CA ASP A 179 -15.98 -11.92 6.67
C ASP A 179 -14.45 -11.81 6.51
N ARG A 180 -13.93 -10.76 5.84
CA ARG A 180 -12.52 -10.62 5.44
C ARG A 180 -12.00 -11.86 4.69
N ASP A 181 -12.81 -12.37 3.76
CA ASP A 181 -12.46 -13.55 2.99
C ASP A 181 -11.16 -13.30 2.17
N PRO A 182 -10.05 -14.02 2.44
CA PRO A 182 -8.79 -13.83 1.73
C PRO A 182 -8.88 -14.11 0.23
N ASP A 183 -9.87 -14.85 -0.25
CA ASP A 183 -10.10 -15.08 -1.68
C ASP A 183 -10.60 -13.82 -2.42
N HIS A 184 -10.96 -12.79 -1.65
CA HIS A 184 -11.56 -11.55 -2.12
C HIS A 184 -10.81 -10.29 -1.65
N ASP A 185 -9.53 -10.43 -1.29
CA ASP A 185 -8.66 -9.34 -0.81
C ASP A 185 -8.13 -8.45 -1.95
N VAL A 186 -9.03 -7.85 -2.72
CA VAL A 186 -8.70 -6.92 -3.81
C VAL A 186 -9.67 -5.74 -3.77
N ALA A 187 -9.14 -4.54 -3.95
CA ALA A 187 -9.92 -3.32 -4.11
C ALA A 187 -9.57 -2.59 -5.39
N PHE A 188 -10.57 -1.97 -6.00
CA PHE A 188 -10.38 -0.99 -7.07
C PHE A 188 -10.86 0.38 -6.62
N LEU A 189 -10.06 1.41 -6.87
CA LEU A 189 -10.36 2.77 -6.47
C LEU A 189 -10.31 3.65 -7.71
N ARG A 190 -11.38 4.42 -7.94
CA ARG A 190 -11.30 5.55 -8.86
C ARG A 190 -10.64 6.69 -8.14
N VAL A 191 -9.73 7.39 -8.81
CA VAL A 191 -8.94 8.47 -8.21
C VAL A 191 -8.99 9.74 -9.03
N ARG A 192 -8.87 10.86 -8.35
CA ARG A 192 -8.72 12.19 -8.96
C ARG A 192 -7.53 12.92 -8.36
N ARG A 193 -7.04 13.90 -9.10
CA ARG A 193 -6.05 14.87 -8.62
C ARG A 193 -6.75 16.20 -8.33
N PRO A 194 -6.94 16.60 -7.05
CA PRO A 194 -7.74 17.77 -6.70
C PRO A 194 -7.30 19.08 -7.38
N ASP A 195 -6.00 19.31 -7.51
CA ASP A 195 -5.43 20.53 -8.11
C ASP A 195 -4.91 20.28 -9.54
N GLY A 196 -5.34 19.18 -10.16
CA GLY A 196 -4.91 18.80 -11.48
C GLY A 196 -5.60 19.59 -12.60
N ASP A 197 -5.03 19.49 -13.79
CA ASP A 197 -5.62 19.92 -15.06
C ASP A 197 -6.76 19.00 -15.57
N GLY A 198 -7.37 18.22 -14.67
CA GLY A 198 -8.42 17.25 -14.98
C GLY A 198 -7.95 16.02 -15.77
N LYS A 199 -6.65 15.88 -16.05
CA LYS A 199 -6.13 14.70 -16.74
C LYS A 199 -6.29 13.44 -15.87
N PRO A 200 -6.70 12.31 -16.46
CA PRO A 200 -6.77 11.04 -15.75
C PRO A 200 -5.36 10.53 -15.41
N ILE A 201 -5.25 9.72 -14.35
CA ILE A 201 -3.96 9.25 -13.82
C ILE A 201 -3.17 8.43 -14.85
N GLU A 202 -3.87 7.63 -15.66
CA GLU A 202 -3.27 6.84 -16.74
C GLU A 202 -2.57 7.73 -17.78
N GLN A 203 -3.07 8.95 -18.02
CA GLN A 203 -2.43 9.85 -18.98
C GLN A 203 -1.06 10.35 -18.51
N VAL A 204 -0.83 10.42 -17.20
CA VAL A 204 0.45 10.91 -16.63
C VAL A 204 1.42 9.79 -16.29
N THR A 205 0.89 8.64 -15.84
CA THR A 205 1.70 7.53 -15.30
C THR A 205 1.76 6.32 -16.24
N GLY A 206 0.94 6.32 -17.30
CA GLY A 206 0.56 5.08 -17.97
C GLY A 206 -0.30 4.20 -17.05
N ALA A 207 -0.55 2.97 -17.46
CA ALA A 207 -1.29 2.03 -16.63
C ALA A 207 -0.89 0.59 -16.91
N GLU A 208 -0.95 -0.23 -15.88
CA GLU A 208 -0.79 -1.68 -16.01
C GLU A 208 -1.99 -2.28 -16.73
N ARG A 209 -1.75 -3.24 -17.63
CA ARG A 209 -2.84 -4.08 -18.16
C ARG A 209 -3.29 -5.05 -17.06
N ILE A 210 -4.55 -5.46 -17.06
CA ILE A 210 -5.04 -6.50 -16.14
C ILE A 210 -5.25 -7.83 -16.87
N ARG A 211 -4.87 -8.94 -16.25
CA ARG A 211 -5.17 -10.30 -16.73
C ARG A 211 -6.00 -11.06 -15.72
N PHE A 212 -7.25 -11.33 -16.09
CA PHE A 212 -8.11 -12.27 -15.38
C PHE A 212 -7.83 -13.71 -15.80
N ARG A 213 -8.10 -14.63 -14.87
CA ARG A 213 -7.78 -16.06 -14.93
C ARG A 213 -6.35 -16.31 -15.43
N PRO A 214 -5.34 -15.70 -14.77
CA PRO A 214 -3.96 -15.83 -15.21
C PRO A 214 -3.48 -17.27 -15.13
N PRO A 215 -2.66 -17.75 -16.08
CA PRO A 215 -2.04 -19.05 -15.96
C PRO A 215 -1.06 -19.08 -14.78
N ALA A 216 -0.93 -20.25 -14.17
CA ALA A 216 0.12 -20.53 -13.19
C ALA A 216 1.51 -20.48 -13.86
N ASP A 217 2.56 -20.53 -13.03
CA ASP A 217 3.95 -20.62 -13.48
C ASP A 217 4.36 -19.49 -14.42
N ARG A 218 4.01 -18.24 -14.12
CA ARG A 218 4.43 -17.08 -14.92
C ARG A 218 5.55 -16.32 -14.22
N PRO A 219 6.65 -16.00 -14.93
CA PRO A 219 7.61 -15.02 -14.43
C PRO A 219 6.87 -13.72 -14.10
N ALA A 220 7.05 -13.26 -12.87
CA ALA A 220 6.44 -12.06 -12.34
C ALA A 220 7.46 -11.27 -11.55
N ARG A 221 7.33 -9.96 -11.60
CA ARG A 221 8.01 -9.01 -10.75
C ARG A 221 7.00 -8.46 -9.76
N VAL A 222 7.24 -8.63 -8.47
CA VAL A 222 6.50 -7.94 -7.42
C VAL A 222 7.26 -6.68 -7.06
N ILE A 223 6.55 -5.56 -6.92
CA ILE A 223 7.09 -4.27 -6.50
C ILE A 223 6.14 -3.64 -5.48
N GLY A 224 6.69 -3.09 -4.41
CA GLY A 224 5.91 -2.44 -3.35
C GLY A 224 6.78 -1.54 -2.50
N TYR A 225 6.16 -0.71 -1.69
CA TYR A 225 6.83 0.19 -0.74
C TYR A 225 6.76 -0.46 0.66
N PRO A 226 7.88 -0.67 1.37
CA PRO A 226 7.87 -1.08 2.77
C PRO A 226 7.36 0.02 3.71
N LEU A 227 6.69 -0.34 4.81
CA LEU A 227 6.19 0.61 5.81
C LEU A 227 7.29 1.57 6.27
N GLY A 228 7.01 2.87 6.19
CA GLY A 228 7.92 3.92 6.68
C GLY A 228 9.17 4.12 5.84
N GLU A 229 9.30 3.41 4.71
CA GLU A 229 10.42 3.55 3.78
C GLU A 229 10.09 4.44 2.60
N GLU A 230 11.09 5.19 2.14
CA GLU A 230 10.95 6.20 1.09
C GLU A 230 11.18 5.65 -0.32
N ARG A 231 11.45 4.34 -0.44
CA ARG A 231 11.85 3.69 -1.68
C ARG A 231 11.16 2.34 -1.85
N PRO A 232 10.81 1.96 -3.09
CA PRO A 232 10.22 0.66 -3.32
C PRO A 232 11.28 -0.44 -3.25
N VAL A 233 10.82 -1.63 -2.89
CA VAL A 233 11.54 -2.88 -3.08
C VAL A 233 10.90 -3.69 -4.20
N SER A 234 11.68 -4.55 -4.83
CA SER A 234 11.17 -5.48 -5.83
C SER A 234 11.86 -6.83 -5.75
N CYS A 235 11.11 -7.86 -6.10
CA CYS A 235 11.64 -9.19 -6.36
C CYS A 235 11.06 -9.80 -7.63
N GLN A 236 11.83 -10.66 -8.28
CA GLN A 236 11.43 -11.42 -9.45
C GLN A 236 11.48 -12.91 -9.15
N ASN A 237 10.39 -13.60 -9.42
CA ASN A 237 10.32 -15.06 -9.41
C ASN A 237 9.14 -15.48 -10.30
N ARG A 238 8.64 -16.69 -10.14
CA ARG A 238 7.48 -17.18 -10.85
C ARG A 238 6.31 -17.33 -9.89
N THR A 239 5.13 -16.91 -10.32
CA THR A 239 3.89 -17.25 -9.62
C THR A 239 3.69 -18.77 -9.64
N ARG A 240 3.00 -19.27 -8.62
CA ARG A 240 2.57 -20.67 -8.46
C ARG A 240 1.10 -20.68 -8.06
N THR A 241 0.42 -21.79 -8.31
CA THR A 241 -0.90 -22.03 -7.73
C THR A 241 -0.71 -22.43 -6.26
N HIS A 242 -1.37 -21.71 -5.35
CA HIS A 242 -1.51 -22.14 -3.96
C HIS A 242 -2.80 -22.94 -3.78
N SER A 243 -3.91 -22.40 -4.29
CA SER A 243 -5.24 -23.00 -4.30
C SER A 243 -5.98 -22.57 -5.59
N PRO A 244 -7.21 -23.07 -5.85
CA PRO A 244 -8.03 -22.56 -6.96
C PRO A 244 -8.30 -21.04 -6.91
N THR A 245 -8.15 -20.42 -5.74
CA THR A 245 -8.49 -19.03 -5.45
C THR A 245 -7.29 -18.19 -5.00
N GLN A 246 -6.08 -18.76 -4.95
CA GLN A 246 -4.87 -18.08 -4.47
C GLN A 246 -3.64 -18.36 -5.34
N LEU A 247 -2.89 -17.31 -5.63
CA LEU A 247 -1.54 -17.38 -6.18
C LEU A 247 -0.50 -17.30 -5.06
N ARG A 248 0.62 -17.99 -5.25
CA ARG A 248 1.81 -17.95 -4.41
C ARG A 248 2.99 -17.38 -5.17
N PHE A 249 3.82 -16.59 -4.51
CA PHE A 249 5.04 -16.01 -5.03
C PHE A 249 6.14 -16.11 -3.96
N ASP A 250 7.08 -17.03 -4.14
CA ASP A 250 8.19 -17.20 -3.21
C ASP A 250 9.25 -16.14 -3.48
N CYS A 251 9.45 -15.24 -2.53
CA CYS A 251 10.61 -14.37 -2.49
C CYS A 251 10.73 -13.71 -1.12
N ALA A 252 11.87 -13.92 -0.48
CA ALA A 252 12.10 -13.41 0.86
C ALA A 252 12.13 -11.87 0.92
N ASP A 253 11.97 -11.34 2.13
CA ASP A 253 12.12 -9.93 2.44
C ASP A 253 11.17 -9.01 1.64
N MET A 254 9.92 -9.45 1.42
CA MET A 254 8.80 -8.59 1.00
C MET A 254 8.07 -8.08 2.25
N PRO A 255 8.50 -6.98 2.88
CA PRO A 255 8.01 -6.56 4.20
C PRO A 255 6.59 -6.00 4.15
N ASN A 256 6.01 -5.82 5.34
CA ASN A 256 4.77 -5.06 5.53
C ASN A 256 4.80 -3.72 4.79
N GLY A 257 3.64 -3.29 4.30
CA GLY A 257 3.48 -2.09 3.46
C GLY A 257 3.54 -2.38 1.97
N THR A 258 4.16 -3.50 1.58
CA THR A 258 4.15 -3.96 0.19
C THR A 258 2.80 -4.53 -0.25
N SER A 259 1.89 -4.79 0.69
CA SER A 259 0.48 -5.13 0.46
C SER A 259 -0.17 -4.23 -0.60
N GLY A 260 -0.92 -4.82 -1.52
CA GLY A 260 -1.49 -4.14 -2.68
C GLY A 260 -0.51 -3.88 -3.83
N GLY A 261 0.79 -4.13 -3.63
CA GLY A 261 1.82 -4.06 -4.67
C GLY A 261 1.56 -5.08 -5.78
N PRO A 262 1.74 -4.73 -7.07
CA PRO A 262 1.31 -5.57 -8.17
C PRO A 262 2.25 -6.74 -8.45
N PHE A 263 1.68 -7.88 -8.85
CA PHE A 263 2.39 -8.98 -9.48
C PHE A 263 2.43 -8.70 -11.00
N LEU A 264 3.56 -8.18 -11.49
CA LEU A 264 3.70 -7.74 -12.87
C LEU A 264 4.33 -8.82 -13.76
N THR A 265 3.59 -9.23 -14.78
CA THR A 265 4.09 -10.07 -15.88
C THR A 265 4.27 -9.22 -17.14
N ASP A 266 4.92 -9.75 -18.18
CA ASP A 266 4.97 -9.13 -19.50
C ASP A 266 5.44 -7.64 -19.45
N VAL A 267 6.48 -7.38 -18.65
CA VAL A 267 7.00 -6.04 -18.37
C VAL A 267 7.78 -5.51 -19.58
N ASP A 268 7.43 -4.30 -20.01
CA ASP A 268 8.16 -3.53 -21.00
C ASP A 268 9.36 -2.83 -20.33
N PRO A 269 10.59 -3.12 -20.78
CA PRO A 269 11.80 -2.57 -20.17
C PRO A 269 11.95 -1.04 -20.37
N ALA A 270 11.28 -0.44 -21.36
CA ALA A 270 11.37 0.98 -21.65
C ALA A 270 10.47 1.83 -20.75
N THR A 271 9.32 1.29 -20.33
CA THR A 271 8.34 2.02 -19.52
C THR A 271 8.24 1.51 -18.08
N GLY A 272 8.65 0.26 -17.84
CA GLY A 272 8.44 -0.43 -16.57
C GLY A 272 7.03 -0.97 -16.37
N LEU A 273 6.08 -0.69 -17.28
CA LEU A 273 4.71 -1.18 -17.25
C LEU A 273 4.64 -2.63 -17.79
N GLY A 274 3.67 -3.39 -17.34
CA GLY A 274 3.40 -4.77 -17.73
C GLY A 274 1.93 -5.13 -17.65
N THR A 275 1.67 -6.32 -17.10
CA THR A 275 0.34 -6.88 -16.90
C THR A 275 0.22 -7.40 -15.48
N ILE A 276 -0.67 -6.80 -14.70
CA ILE A 276 -1.00 -7.26 -13.37
C ILE A 276 -1.82 -8.55 -13.43
N ASN A 277 -1.40 -9.56 -12.66
CA ASN A 277 -2.11 -10.81 -12.49
C ASN A 277 -2.42 -11.16 -11.03
N GLY A 278 -2.13 -10.24 -10.11
CA GLY A 278 -2.33 -10.35 -8.68
C GLY A 278 -1.83 -9.10 -7.96
N VAL A 279 -2.14 -8.97 -6.68
CA VAL A 279 -1.59 -7.98 -5.75
C VAL A 279 -1.13 -8.69 -4.48
N VAL A 280 -0.08 -8.20 -3.82
CA VAL A 280 0.32 -8.73 -2.49
C VAL A 280 -0.88 -8.63 -1.55
N GLY A 281 -1.42 -9.76 -1.11
CA GLY A 281 -2.64 -9.84 -0.31
C GLY A 281 -3.17 -11.27 -0.25
N GLY A 282 -4.43 -11.42 0.13
CA GLY A 282 -5.10 -12.71 0.16
C GLY A 282 -4.70 -13.56 1.35
N HIS A 283 -4.27 -14.81 1.11
CA HIS A 283 -3.89 -15.73 2.20
C HIS A 283 -2.87 -15.07 3.14
N GLU A 284 -3.13 -15.15 4.45
CA GLU A 284 -2.30 -14.52 5.50
C GLU A 284 -2.05 -13.01 5.27
N GLU A 285 -3.07 -12.28 4.76
CA GLU A 285 -3.01 -10.84 4.46
C GLU A 285 -1.88 -10.43 3.49
N GLY A 286 -1.37 -11.39 2.72
CA GLY A 286 -0.25 -11.18 1.80
C GLY A 286 0.95 -12.07 2.05
N GLY A 287 0.98 -12.83 3.15
CA GLY A 287 1.96 -13.89 3.40
C GLY A 287 2.91 -13.61 4.56
N ASP A 288 4.15 -14.11 4.45
CA ASP A 288 5.16 -14.09 5.50
C ASP A 288 6.52 -13.55 4.99
N GLU A 289 7.58 -13.71 5.79
CA GLU A 289 8.93 -13.22 5.46
C GLU A 289 9.53 -13.84 4.19
N GLU A 290 9.01 -14.98 3.72
CA GLU A 290 9.55 -15.78 2.62
C GLU A 290 8.63 -15.84 1.40
N THR A 291 7.32 -15.72 1.62
CA THR A 291 6.29 -15.98 0.62
C THR A 291 5.26 -14.88 0.59
N SER A 292 4.95 -14.36 -0.59
CA SER A 292 3.80 -13.51 -0.82
C SER A 292 2.64 -14.27 -1.49
N TYR A 293 1.41 -13.90 -1.14
CA TYR A 293 0.19 -14.41 -1.79
C TYR A 293 -0.55 -13.31 -2.55
N SER A 294 -1.53 -13.74 -3.36
CA SER A 294 -2.53 -12.89 -3.98
C SER A 294 -3.81 -13.69 -4.14
N SER A 295 -4.96 -13.07 -3.88
CA SER A 295 -6.23 -13.58 -4.39
C SER A 295 -6.13 -13.80 -5.90
N TYR A 296 -6.66 -14.92 -6.38
CA TYR A 296 -6.65 -15.24 -7.80
C TYR A 296 -7.64 -14.32 -8.53
N PHE A 297 -7.19 -13.65 -9.59
CA PHE A 297 -8.01 -12.74 -10.39
C PHE A 297 -9.00 -13.52 -11.29
N GLY A 298 -9.91 -14.29 -10.68
CA GLY A 298 -10.98 -15.04 -11.33
C GLY A 298 -12.22 -14.19 -11.62
N ASP A 299 -13.37 -14.85 -11.79
CA ASP A 299 -14.62 -14.20 -12.22
C ASP A 299 -15.15 -13.19 -11.20
N GLY A 300 -14.91 -13.41 -9.90
CA GLY A 300 -15.28 -12.47 -8.83
C GLY A 300 -14.54 -11.14 -8.96
N ILE A 301 -13.20 -11.19 -9.10
CA ILE A 301 -12.36 -10.00 -9.28
C ILE A 301 -12.61 -9.34 -10.64
N GLU A 302 -12.88 -10.12 -11.69
CA GLU A 302 -13.29 -9.58 -13.00
C GLU A 302 -14.62 -8.80 -12.90
N SER A 303 -15.59 -9.33 -12.14
CA SER A 303 -16.86 -8.66 -11.90
C SER A 303 -16.69 -7.39 -11.06
N LEU A 304 -15.81 -7.43 -10.05
CA LEU A 304 -15.44 -6.27 -9.24
C LEU A 304 -14.83 -5.16 -10.10
N TYR A 305 -13.86 -5.49 -10.97
CA TYR A 305 -13.27 -4.55 -11.92
C TYR A 305 -14.32 -3.93 -12.85
N ARG A 306 -15.23 -4.74 -13.39
CA ARG A 306 -16.33 -4.25 -14.26
C ARG A 306 -17.25 -3.29 -13.53
N ARG A 307 -17.56 -3.53 -12.25
CA ARG A 307 -18.33 -2.60 -11.41
C ARG A 307 -17.55 -1.30 -11.21
N ALA A 308 -16.30 -1.40 -10.79
CA ALA A 308 -15.43 -0.26 -10.56
C ALA A 308 -15.20 0.58 -11.84
N THR A 309 -15.33 0.01 -13.04
CA THR A 309 -15.20 0.72 -14.33
C THR A 309 -16.52 1.07 -15.00
N GLY A 310 -17.67 0.64 -14.45
CA GLY A 310 -18.99 0.95 -14.97
C GLY A 310 -19.34 2.44 -14.84
N LYS A 311 -20.22 2.96 -15.71
CA LYS A 311 -20.72 4.32 -15.53
C LYS A 311 -21.57 4.35 -14.25
N GLY A 312 -21.15 5.17 -13.28
CA GLY A 312 -21.99 5.54 -12.14
C GLY A 312 -23.14 6.43 -12.56
#